data_AF-A0A7W0K4Z1-F1
#
_entry.id   AF-A0A7W0K4Z1-F1
#
_cell.length_a   1.000
_cell.length_b   1.000
_cell.length_c   1.000
_cell.angle_alpha   90.00
_cell.angle_beta   90.00
_cell.angle_gamma   90.00
#
_symmetry.space_group_name_H-M   'P 1'
#
loop_
_entity.id
_entity.type
_entity.pdbx_description
1 polymer ?
#
loop_
_entity_poly.entity_id
_entity_poly.type
_entity_poly.pdbx_seq_one_letter_code
_entity_poly.pdbx_strand_id
1 'polypeptide(L)' 'YNDIMSTYKNPVVGLLEAGLVAAVLYHAFNGLRVVLIDFWSQGPRYQKQLSYGVIGVFLLFFIPFAIRHLSIVFGH' A
#
# COMPACT_ATOMS: atom_id res chain seq x y z
N TYR A 1 2.08 11.55 26.67
CA TYR A 1 2.68 11.11 25.38
C TYR A 1 3.08 9.64 25.46
N ASN A 2 3.93 9.24 26.42
CA ASN A 2 4.36 7.84 26.59
C ASN A 2 3.22 6.86 26.95
N ASP A 3 2.27 7.27 27.80
CA ASP A 3 1.13 6.41 28.18
C ASP A 3 0.10 6.21 27.06
N ILE A 4 0.01 7.17 26.15
CA ILE A 4 -0.84 7.04 24.96
C ILE A 4 -0.15 6.12 23.96
N MET A 5 1.16 6.31 23.74
CA MET A 5 1.95 5.48 22.84
C MET A 5 1.95 3.99 23.24
N SER A 6 1.92 3.67 24.53
CA SER A 6 1.83 2.28 25.00
C SER A 6 0.49 1.63 24.60
N THR A 7 -0.59 2.41 24.47
CA THR A 7 -1.90 1.91 24.05
C THR A 7 -1.92 1.56 22.55
N TYR A 8 -1.13 2.25 21.73
CA TYR A 8 -0.97 1.96 20.29
C TYR A 8 -0.02 0.78 20.01
N LYS A 9 0.81 0.38 20.96
CA LYS A 9 1.73 -0.76 20.84
C LYS A 9 1.01 -2.08 21.09
N ASN A 10 0.05 -2.41 20.24
CA ASN A 10 -0.59 -3.73 20.26
C ASN A 10 -0.74 -4.28 18.83
N PRO A 11 -0.82 -5.62 18.68
CA PRO A 11 -0.90 -6.25 17.37
C PRO A 11 -2.09 -5.81 16.51
N VAL A 12 -3.22 -5.44 17.12
CA VAL A 12 -4.41 -4.99 16.39
C VAL A 12 -4.13 -3.66 15.70
N VAL A 13 -3.57 -2.70 16.42
CA VAL A 13 -3.18 -1.39 15.86
C VAL A 13 -2.10 -1.55 14.81
N GLY A 14 -1.10 -2.41 15.04
CA GLY A 14 -0.08 -2.70 14.03
C GLY A 14 -0.65 -3.28 12.73
N LEU A 15 -1.66 -4.15 12.81
CA LEU A 15 -2.39 -4.63 11.63
C LEU A 15 -3.21 -3.53 10.95
N LEU A 16 -3.85 -2.65 11.72
CA LEU A 16 -4.59 -1.50 11.18
C LEU A 16 -3.66 -0.52 10.45
N GLU A 17 -2.47 -0.25 10.99
CA GLU A 17 -1.44 0.54 10.32
C GLU A 17 -0.99 -0.10 9.00
N ALA A 18 -0.76 -1.42 8.99
CA ALA A 18 -0.42 -2.14 7.76
C ALA A 18 -1.54 -2.04 6.72
N GLY A 19 -2.80 -2.18 7.15
CA GLY A 19 -3.98 -2.02 6.28
C GLY A 19 -4.12 -0.59 5.74
N LEU A 20 -3.86 0.42 6.56
CA LEU A 20 -3.87 1.82 6.13
C LEU A 20 -2.79 2.09 5.07
N VAL A 21 -1.57 1.60 5.29
CA VAL A 21 -0.48 1.72 4.30
C VAL A 21 -0.86 1.00 3.01
N ALA A 22 -1.44 -0.19 3.08
CA ALA A 22 -1.93 -0.91 1.90
C ALA A 22 -2.93 -0.06 1.10
N ALA A 23 -3.93 0.51 1.79
CA ALA A 23 -4.98 1.31 1.17
C ALA A 23 -4.43 2.57 0.49
N VAL A 24 -3.58 3.33 1.18
CA VAL A 24 -2.99 4.56 0.64
C VAL A 24 -2.06 4.27 -0.52
N LEU A 25 -1.22 3.24 -0.42
CA LEU A 25 -0.26 2.87 -1.45
C LEU A 25 -0.97 2.40 -2.73
N TYR A 26 -1.97 1.53 -2.59
CA TYR A 26 -2.78 1.10 -3.72
C TYR A 26 -3.54 2.28 -4.35
N HIS A 27 -4.13 3.16 -3.53
CA HIS A 27 -4.83 4.35 -4.00
C HIS A 27 -3.92 5.27 -4.81
N ALA A 28 -2.70 5.54 -4.34
CA ALA A 28 -1.75 6.39 -5.03
C ALA A 28 -1.36 5.83 -6.41
N PHE A 29 -1.01 4.54 -6.49
CA PHE A 29 -0.65 3.92 -7.77
C PHE A 29 -1.85 3.77 -8.71
N ASN A 30 -3.03 3.48 -8.18
CA ASN A 30 -4.25 3.42 -8.99
C ASN A 30 -4.66 4.81 -9.51
N GLY A 31 -4.45 5.87 -8.73
CA GLY A 31 -4.62 7.26 -9.19
C GLY A 31 -3.68 7.59 -10.34
N LEU A 32 -2.39 7.22 -10.24
CA LEU A 32 -1.43 7.38 -11.32
C LEU A 32 -1.85 6.63 -12.60
N ARG A 33 -2.41 5.42 -12.47
CA ARG A 33 -2.97 4.68 -13.60
C ARG A 33 -4.07 5.46 -14.30
N VAL A 34 -5.01 6.02 -13.54
CA VAL A 34 -6.13 6.81 -14.11
C VAL A 34 -5.58 8.01 -14.86
N VAL A 35 -4.65 8.76 -14.27
CA VAL A 35 -3.95 9.88 -14.94
C VAL A 35 -3.29 9.41 -16.24
N LEU A 36 -2.58 8.27 -16.22
CA LEU A 36 -1.98 7.72 -17.44
C LEU A 36 -3.03 7.38 -18.50
N ILE A 37 -4.18 6.83 -18.12
CA ILE A 37 -5.24 6.48 -19.06
C ILE A 37 -5.85 7.74 -19.69
N ASP A 38 -6.07 8.78 -18.89
CA ASP A 38 -6.76 10.01 -19.33
C ASP A 38 -5.86 10.88 -20.21
N PHE A 39 -4.55 10.92 -19.95
CA PHE A 39 -3.62 11.82 -20.63
C PHE A 39 -2.73 11.15 -21.68
N TRP A 40 -2.70 9.82 -21.77
CA TRP A 40 -1.94 9.11 -22.80
C TRP A 40 -2.85 8.63 -23.94
N SER A 41 -2.49 8.95 -25.19
CA SER A 41 -3.27 8.57 -26.38
C SER A 41 -3.50 7.06 -26.55
N GLN A 42 -2.64 6.22 -25.96
CA GLN A 42 -2.79 4.76 -25.96
C GLN A 42 -3.29 4.19 -24.62
N GLY A 43 -3.61 5.05 -23.65
CA GLY A 43 -4.06 4.69 -22.32
C GLY A 43 -5.20 3.66 -22.31
N PRO A 44 -6.31 3.90 -23.04
CA PRO A 44 -7.43 2.95 -23.11
C PRO A 44 -7.04 1.57 -23.70
N ARG A 45 -6.08 1.54 -24.64
CA ARG A 45 -5.60 0.29 -25.26
C ARG A 45 -4.86 -0.60 -24.26
N TYR A 46 -4.15 0.00 -23.31
CA TYR A 46 -3.31 -0.70 -22.34
C TYR A 46 -3.92 -0.80 -20.93
N GLN A 47 -5.21 -0.51 -20.76
CA GLN A 47 -5.87 -0.47 -19.45
C GLN A 47 -5.68 -1.76 -18.61
N LYS A 48 -5.72 -2.94 -19.26
CA LYS A 48 -5.50 -4.23 -18.57
C LYS A 48 -4.05 -4.36 -18.09
N GLN A 49 -3.09 -4.06 -18.96
CA GLN A 49 -1.66 -4.12 -18.66
C GLN A 49 -1.30 -3.13 -17.56
N LEU A 50 -1.82 -1.90 -17.62
CA LEU A 50 -1.63 -0.88 -16.60
C LEU A 50 -2.23 -1.32 -15.25
N SER A 51 -3.36 -2.03 -15.25
CA SER A 51 -3.94 -2.58 -14.01
C SER A 51 -3.06 -3.66 -13.38
N TYR A 52 -2.52 -4.58 -14.19
CA TYR A 52 -1.52 -5.54 -13.72
C TYR A 52 -0.23 -4.86 -13.26
N GLY A 53 0.19 -3.79 -13.94
CA GLY A 53 1.32 -2.97 -13.54
C GLY A 53 1.13 -2.35 -12.16
N VAL A 54 -0.04 -1.78 -11.87
CA VAL A 54 -0.38 -1.24 -10.54
C VAL A 54 -0.29 -2.34 -9.48
N ILE A 55 -0.84 -3.53 -9.74
CA ILE A 55 -0.78 -4.64 -8.78
C ILE A 55 0.68 -5.07 -8.57
N GLY A 56 1.47 -5.20 -9.64
CA GLY A 56 2.88 -5.58 -9.55
C GLY A 56 3.71 -4.58 -8.75
N VAL A 57 3.56 -3.28 -9.02
CA VAL A 57 4.24 -2.22 -8.28
C VAL A 57 3.76 -2.16 -6.84
N PHE A 58 2.45 -2.24 -6.61
CA PHE A 58 1.88 -2.29 -5.26
C PHE A 58 2.51 -3.42 -4.43
N LEU A 59 2.54 -4.65 -4.96
CA LEU A 59 3.11 -5.79 -4.27
C LEU A 59 4.62 -5.64 -4.05
N LEU A 60 5.35 -5.09 -5.04
CA LEU A 60 6.78 -4.84 -4.94
C LEU A 60 7.13 -3.94 -3.75
N PHE A 61 6.34 -2.90 -3.49
CA PHE A 61 6.57 -1.97 -2.36
C PHE A 61 5.92 -2.46 -1.07
N PHE A 62 4.72 -3.03 -1.14
CA PHE A 62 3.96 -3.43 0.05
C PHE A 62 4.53 -4.68 0.72
N ILE A 63 5.00 -5.68 -0.03
CA ILE A 63 5.49 -6.94 0.56
C ILE A 63 6.72 -6.71 1.47
N PRO A 64 7.79 -6.02 1.04
CA PRO A 64 8.94 -5.75 1.91
C PRO A 64 8.55 -4.94 3.15
N PHE A 65 7.68 -3.94 2.97
CA PHE A 65 7.12 -3.16 4.07
C PHE A 65 6.36 -4.06 5.05
N ALA A 66 5.43 -4.87 4.57
CA ALA A 66 4.60 -5.74 5.39
C ALA A 66 5.45 -6.75 6.17
N ILE A 67 6.45 -7.38 5.54
CA ILE A 67 7.36 -8.30 6.22
C ILE A 67 8.07 -7.57 7.38
N ARG A 68 8.65 -6.40 7.11
CA ARG A 68 9.38 -5.64 8.13
C ARG A 68 8.46 -5.16 9.24
N HIS A 69 7.31 -4.58 8.89
CA HIS A 69 6.35 -4.02 9.84
C HIS A 69 5.76 -5.11 10.74
N LEU A 70 5.29 -6.22 10.16
CA LEU A 70 4.73 -7.32 10.93
C LEU A 70 5.78 -8.02 11.80
N SER A 71 7.04 -8.14 11.33
CA SER A 71 8.12 -8.67 12.17
C SER A 71 8.40 -7.83 13.41
N ILE A 72 8.19 -6.51 13.32
CA ILE A 72 8.29 -5.59 14.45
C ILE A 72 7.07 -5.83 15.35
N VAL A 73 5.86 -5.65 14.83
CA VAL A 73 4.61 -5.75 15.57
C VAL A 73 4.46 -7.05 16.37
N PHE A 74 4.92 -8.20 15.82
CA PHE A 74 4.83 -9.51 16.47
C PHE A 74 6.13 -10.00 17.11
N GLY A 75 7.25 -9.32 16.89
CA GLY A 75 8.57 -9.70 17.42
C GLY A 75 8.91 -9.06 18.77
N HIS A 76 7.91 -8.50 19.45
CA HIS A 76 8.02 -7.83 20.75
C HIS A 76 7.49 -8.71 21.87
#